data_AF-A0A511R2S6-F1
#
_entry.id   AF-A0A511R2S6-F1
#
_cell.length_a   1.000
_cell.length_b   1.000
_cell.length_c   1.000
_cell.angle_alpha   90.00
_cell.angle_beta   90.00
_cell.angle_gamma   90.00
#
_symmetry.space_group_name_H-M   'P 1'
#
loop_
_entity.id
_entity.type
_entity.pdbx_description
1 polymer ?
#
loop_
_entity_poly.entity_id
_entity_poly.type
_entity_poly.pdbx_seq_one_letter_code
_entity_poly.pdbx_strand_id
1 'polypeptide(L)' 'MPRKPPPDEVRLKALGVTRLRPGEATFTVRVRGKAAVLERFKLLTPEERGAVVEAGFTALEAEDEQEASR' A
#
# COMPACT_ATOMS: atom_id res chain seq x y z
N MET A 1 4.15 -5.46 38.90
CA MET A 1 2.99 -5.39 37.98
C MET A 1 3.48 -4.86 36.64
N PRO A 2 3.17 -5.48 35.49
CA PRO A 2 3.54 -4.90 34.20
C PRO A 2 2.85 -3.54 34.03
N ARG A 3 3.59 -2.53 33.57
CA ARG A 3 3.04 -1.20 33.30
C ARG A 3 2.03 -1.31 32.17
N LYS A 4 0.87 -0.64 32.31
CA LYS A 4 -0.12 -0.55 31.23
C LYS A 4 0.55 0.16 30.03
N PRO A 5 0.48 -0.40 28.81
CA PRO A 5 1.05 0.25 27.65
C PRO A 5 0.40 1.61 27.42
N PRO A 6 1.14 2.60 26.88
CA PRO A 6 0.57 3.89 26.50
C PRO A 6 -0.58 3.73 25.51
N PRO A 7 -1.51 4.70 25.42
CA PRO A 7 -2.56 4.72 24.41
C PRO A 7 -2.00 4.52 22.99
N ASP A 8 -2.78 3.87 22.13
CA ASP A 8 -2.35 3.54 20.77
C ASP A 8 -1.90 4.76 19.97
N GLU A 9 -2.57 5.91 20.11
CA GLU A 9 -2.18 7.16 19.45
C GLU A 9 -0.76 7.61 19.83
N VAL A 10 -0.38 7.45 21.10
CA VAL A 10 0.96 7.77 21.60
C VAL A 10 2.00 6.83 20.99
N ARG A 11 1.65 5.53 20.90
CA ARG A 11 2.52 4.51 20.31
C ARG A 11 2.71 4.72 18.81
N LEU A 12 1.62 4.98 18.08
CA LEU A 12 1.63 5.23 16.64
C LEU A 12 2.42 6.49 16.28
N LYS A 13 2.22 7.57 17.03
CA LYS A 13 3.00 8.81 16.88
C LYS A 13 4.50 8.58 17.14
N ALA A 14 4.85 7.82 18.18
CA ALA A 14 6.25 7.49 18.48
C ALA A 14 6.91 6.62 17.39
N LEU A 15 6.13 5.78 16.72
CA LEU A 15 6.59 4.94 15.61
C LEU A 15 6.53 5.65 14.25
N GLY A 16 5.95 6.85 14.18
CA GLY A 16 5.79 7.60 12.93
C GLY A 16 4.86 6.93 11.92
N VAL A 17 3.96 6.06 12.38
CA VAL A 17 3.04 5.30 11.52
C VAL A 17 1.59 5.68 11.80
N THR A 18 0.76 5.63 10.77
CA THR A 18 -0.69 5.82 10.84
C THR A 18 -1.39 4.48 11.14
N ARG A 19 -2.57 4.54 11.74
CA ARG A 19 -3.40 3.34 11.92
C ARG A 19 -4.02 2.96 10.58
N LEU A 20 -4.05 1.66 10.30
CA LEU A 20 -4.85 1.14 9.17
C LEU A 20 -6.32 1.48 9.38
N ARG A 21 -6.95 1.95 8.30
CA ARG A 21 -8.40 2.19 8.23
C ARG A 21 -9.13 0.84 8.11
N PRO A 22 -10.43 0.79 8.42
CA PRO A 22 -11.23 -0.41 8.15
C PRO A 22 -11.11 -0.83 6.68
N GLY A 23 -10.71 -2.09 6.44
CA GLY A 23 -10.50 -2.63 5.10
C GLY A 23 -9.08 -2.46 4.54
N GLU A 24 -8.20 -1.67 5.17
CA GLU A 24 -6.80 -1.57 4.75
C GLU A 24 -5.95 -2.73 5.28
N ALA A 25 -4.98 -3.15 4.48
CA ALA A 25 -3.98 -4.15 4.86
C ALA A 25 -2.61 -3.81 4.27
N THR A 26 -1.55 -4.22 4.97
CA THR A 26 -0.17 -4.05 4.51
C THR A 26 0.48 -5.41 4.30
N PHE A 27 1.07 -5.63 3.14
CA PHE A 27 1.76 -6.88 2.80
C PHE A 27 3.18 -6.61 2.31
N THR A 28 4.08 -7.57 2.52
CA THR A 28 5.39 -7.59 1.87
C THR A 28 5.31 -8.49 0.64
N VAL A 29 5.58 -7.94 -0.54
CA VAL A 29 5.51 -8.66 -1.82
C VAL A 29 6.82 -8.50 -2.60
N ARG A 30 7.15 -9.49 -3.43
CA ARG A 30 8.26 -9.40 -4.39
C ARG A 30 7.69 -9.04 -5.76
N VAL A 31 8.23 -8.00 -6.39
CA VAL A 31 7.81 -7.52 -7.72
C VAL A 31 9.00 -7.48 -8.67
N ARG A 32 8.75 -7.69 -9.97
CA ARG A 32 9.74 -7.51 -11.04
C ARG A 32 9.27 -6.40 -11.97
N GLY A 33 10.19 -5.56 -12.42
CA GLY A 33 9.88 -4.42 -13.28
C GLY A 33 11.13 -3.63 -13.66
N LYS A 34 10.94 -2.57 -14.45
CA LYS A 34 12.03 -1.65 -14.84
C LYS A 34 12.63 -1.00 -13.59
N ALA A 35 13.96 -0.99 -13.47
CA ALA A 35 14.66 -0.48 -12.29
C ALA A 35 14.24 0.94 -11.89
N ALA A 36 14.23 1.88 -12.85
CA ALA A 36 13.83 3.27 -12.62
C ALA A 36 12.39 3.42 -12.08
N VAL A 37 11.47 2.53 -12.50
CA VAL A 37 10.09 2.54 -12.00
C VAL A 37 10.04 2.04 -10.56
N LEU A 38 10.76 0.95 -10.26
CA LEU A 38 10.83 0.41 -8.90
C LEU A 38 11.54 1.35 -7.92
N GLU A 39 12.54 2.10 -8.38
CA GLU A 39 13.18 3.16 -7.59
C GLU A 39 12.20 4.26 -7.23
N ARG A 40 11.41 4.74 -8.20
CA ARG A 40 10.36 5.73 -7.93
C ARG A 40 9.28 5.18 -6.99
N PHE A 41 8.87 3.91 -7.16
CA PHE A 41 7.88 3.26 -6.29
C PHE A 41 8.36 3.11 -4.83
N LYS A 42 9.67 2.90 -4.61
CA LYS A 42 10.23 2.82 -3.24
C LYS A 42 10.12 4.15 -2.48
N LEU A 43 10.17 5.28 -3.18
CA LEU A 43 10.10 6.61 -2.59
C LEU A 43 8.69 7.00 -2.14
N LEU A 44 7.67 6.29 -2.61
CA LEU A 44 6.27 6.52 -2.24
C LEU A 44 6.00 6.16 -0.78
N THR A 45 5.03 6.84 -0.18
CA THR A 45 4.46 6.45 1.11
C THR A 45 3.73 5.10 1.01
N PRO A 46 3.48 4.38 2.11
CA PRO A 46 2.63 3.19 2.10
C PRO A 46 1.26 3.42 1.43
N GLU A 47 0.62 4.55 1.72
CA GLU A 47 -0.67 4.92 1.14
C GLU A 47 -0.58 5.15 -0.38
N GLU A 48 0.44 5.87 -0.84
CA GLU A 48 0.68 6.09 -2.28
C GLU A 48 0.98 4.79 -3.02
N ARG A 49 1.73 3.87 -2.38
CA ARG A 49 1.96 2.53 -2.93
C ARG A 49 0.64 1.76 -3.11
N GLY A 50 -0.25 1.83 -2.13
CA GLY A 50 -1.58 1.23 -2.21
C GLY A 50 -2.37 1.77 -3.40
N ALA A 51 -2.42 3.09 -3.55
CA ALA A 51 -3.12 3.75 -4.66
C ALA A 51 -2.57 3.34 -6.05
N VAL A 52 -1.24 3.19 -6.17
CA VAL A 52 -0.63 2.69 -7.42
C VAL A 52 -1.04 1.26 -7.73
N VAL A 53 -1.13 0.39 -6.71
CA VAL A 53 -1.57 -1.00 -6.88
C VAL A 53 -3.03 -1.05 -7.33
N GLU A 54 -3.93 -0.30 -6.67
CA GLU A 54 -5.35 -0.21 -7.05
C GLU A 54 -5.52 0.29 -8.47
N ALA A 55 -4.85 1.39 -8.82
CA ALA A 55 -4.90 1.94 -10.18
C ALA A 55 -4.37 0.95 -11.23
N GLY A 56 -3.33 0.18 -10.89
CA GLY A 56 -2.80 -0.88 -11.75
C GLY A 56 -3.83 -1.98 -12.02
N PHE A 57 -4.55 -2.45 -11.00
CA PHE A 57 -5.60 -3.46 -11.17
C PHE A 57 -6.79 -2.93 -11.98
N THR A 58 -7.27 -1.72 -11.68
CA THR A 58 -8.35 -1.09 -12.45
C THR A 58 -7.99 -0.93 -13.93
N ALA A 59 -6.73 -0.59 -14.24
CA ALA A 59 -6.27 -0.50 -15.63
C ALA A 59 -6.27 -1.86 -16.33
N LEU A 60 -5.82 -2.93 -15.65
CA LEU A 60 -5.82 -4.28 -16.21
C LEU A 60 -7.24 -4.79 -16.47
N GLU A 61 -8.16 -4.59 -15.52
CA GLU A 61 -9.57 -4.98 -15.69
C GLU A 61 -10.21 -4.27 -16.91
N ALA A 62 -9.88 -2.99 -17.12
CA ALA A 62 -10.36 -2.24 -18.27
C ALA A 62 -9.77 -2.74 -19.61
N GLU A 63 -8.54 -3.26 -19.62
CA GLU A 63 -7.93 -3.88 -20.79
C GLU A 63 -8.61 -5.22 -21.12
N ASP A 64 -8.87 -6.04 -20.10
CA ASP A 64 -9.54 -7.35 -20.25
C ASP A 64 -10.97 -7.20 -20.82
N GLU A 65 -11.74 -6.20 -20.37
CA GLU A 65 -13.09 -5.93 -20.91
C GLU A 65 -13.06 -5.50 -22.39
N GLN A 66 -12.03 -4.74 -22.79
CA GLN A 66 -11.86 -4.30 -24.17
C GLN A 66 -11.43 -5.44 -25.10
N GLU A 67 -10.61 -6.37 -24.60
CA GLU A 67 -10.21 -7.56 -25.34
C GLU A 67 -11.37 -8.55 -25.48
N ALA A 68 -12.20 -8.72 -24.45
CA ALA A 68 -13.42 -9.56 -24.51
C ALA A 68 -14.51 -9.02 -25.46
N SER A 69 -14.47 -7.73 -25.78
CA SER A 69 -15.43 -7.06 -26.66
C SER A 69 -14.97 -6.97 -28.13
N ARG A 70 -13.78 -7.49 -28.47
CA ARG A 70 -13.23 -7.58 -29.83
C ARG A 70 -13.42 -8.96 -30.43
#